data_AF-A0A3M1DEN5-F1
#
_entry.id   AF-A0A3M1DEN5-F1
#
_cell.length_a   1.000
_cell.length_b   1.000
_cell.length_c   1.000
_cell.angle_alpha   90.00
_cell.angle_beta   90.00
_cell.angle_gamma   90.00
#
_symmetry.space_group_name_H-M   'P 1'
#
loop_
_entity.id
_entity.type
_entity.pdbx_description
1 polymer ?
#
loop_
_entity_poly.entity_id
_entity_poly.type
_entity_poly.pdbx_seq_one_letter_code
_entity_poly.pdbx_strand_id
1 'polypeptide(L)'
;MNKDEQEYTAAPNDVARALAEGKEIPWSKIERMLEMPTPNELAAGLRTKKTSISLTELTIEKFKDAAKKENVPYQQLIREVLHWYAQNYLDNTSDAA
;
A
#
# COMPACT_ATOMS: atom_id res chain seq x y z
N MET A 1 -6.83 -12.28 -12.49
CA MET A 1 -7.29 -13.69 -12.54
C MET A 1 -6.05 -14.52 -12.74
N ASN A 2 -5.73 -15.57 -12.02
CA ASN A 2 -6.13 -16.11 -10.72
C ASN A 2 -4.89 -16.88 -10.27
N LYS A 3 -4.78 -17.12 -8.96
CA LYS A 3 -3.76 -17.98 -8.36
C LYS A 3 -3.57 -19.23 -9.23
N ASP A 4 -2.31 -19.64 -9.40
CA ASP A 4 -1.96 -20.98 -9.82
C ASP A 4 -2.60 -21.98 -8.84
N GLU A 5 -3.89 -22.27 -9.03
CA GLU A 5 -4.58 -23.36 -8.36
C GLU A 5 -4.05 -24.64 -8.98
N GLN A 6 -2.90 -25.07 -8.48
CA GLN A 6 -2.38 -26.40 -8.70
C GLN A 6 -3.38 -27.36 -8.05
N GLU A 7 -4.21 -28.00 -8.86
CA GLU A 7 -5.08 -29.06 -8.38
C GLU A 7 -4.21 -30.23 -7.90
N TYR A 8 -4.18 -30.44 -6.58
CA TYR A 8 -3.49 -31.56 -5.94
C TYR A 8 -4.27 -32.85 -6.16
N THR A 9 -4.12 -33.44 -7.34
CA THR A 9 -4.84 -34.65 -7.72
C THR A 9 -4.18 -35.93 -7.20
N ALA A 10 -2.87 -35.91 -6.89
CA ALA A 10 -2.10 -37.08 -6.46
C ALA A 10 -1.07 -36.78 -5.34
N ALA A 11 -1.47 -36.07 -4.29
CA ALA A 11 -0.67 -36.03 -3.05
C ALA A 11 -0.68 -37.43 -2.40
N PRO A 12 0.48 -38.05 -2.08
CA PRO A 12 1.75 -37.44 -1.64
C PRO A 12 2.84 -37.27 -2.72
N ASN A 13 2.65 -37.84 -3.92
CA ASN A 13 3.70 -37.91 -4.93
C ASN A 13 3.98 -36.55 -5.58
N ASP A 14 2.96 -35.71 -5.74
CA ASP A 14 3.11 -34.36 -6.29
C ASP A 14 4.00 -33.47 -5.40
N VAL A 15 3.85 -33.60 -4.09
CA VAL A 15 4.69 -32.87 -3.11
C VAL A 15 6.12 -33.41 -3.14
N ALA A 16 6.31 -34.73 -3.19
CA ALA A 16 7.63 -35.34 -3.27
C ALA A 16 8.39 -34.90 -4.54
N ARG A 17 7.69 -34.83 -5.68
CA ARG A 17 8.25 -34.32 -6.94
C ARG A 17 8.61 -32.85 -6.84
N ALA A 18 7.71 -32.01 -6.34
CA ALA A 18 7.96 -30.58 -6.18
C ALA A 18 9.14 -30.28 -5.23
N LEU A 19 9.29 -31.07 -4.16
CA LEU A 19 10.43 -30.96 -3.25
C LEU A 19 11.74 -31.46 -3.87
N ALA A 20 11.69 -32.48 -4.74
CA ALA A 20 12.86 -33.00 -5.44
C ALA A 20 13.33 -32.10 -6.60
N GLU A 21 12.39 -31.44 -7.29
CA GLU A 21 12.66 -30.52 -8.41
C GLU A 21 12.90 -29.07 -7.96
N GLY A 22 12.51 -28.76 -6.72
CA GLY A 22 12.67 -27.44 -6.12
C GLY A 22 14.14 -27.05 -5.97
N LYS A 23 14.49 -25.86 -6.47
CA LYS A 23 15.83 -25.29 -6.29
C LYS A 23 15.94 -24.69 -4.90
N GLU A 24 16.83 -25.22 -4.06
CA GLU A 24 17.16 -24.63 -2.78
C GLU A 24 17.70 -23.21 -2.97
N ILE A 25 17.00 -22.22 -2.42
CA ILE A 25 17.45 -20.83 -2.41
C ILE A 25 18.07 -20.61 -1.04
N PRO A 26 19.39 -20.40 -0.95
CA PRO A 26 20.03 -20.12 0.33
C PRO A 26 19.49 -18.80 0.88
N TRP A 27 19.31 -18.75 2.20
CA TRP A 27 18.73 -17.59 2.91
C TRP A 27 19.45 -16.27 2.56
N SER A 28 20.76 -16.33 2.33
CA SER A 28 21.61 -15.22 1.90
C SER A 28 21.26 -14.61 0.52
N LYS A 29 20.59 -15.38 -0.36
CA LYS A 29 20.14 -14.89 -1.67
C LYS A 29 18.80 -14.15 -1.59
N ILE A 30 17.99 -14.45 -0.58
CA ILE A 30 16.70 -13.80 -0.33
C ILE A 30 16.91 -12.37 0.18
N GLU A 31 17.91 -12.16 1.06
CA GLU A 31 18.29 -10.84 1.56
C GLU A 31 18.69 -9.84 0.46
N ARG A 32 19.18 -10.32 -0.69
CA ARG A 32 19.56 -9.47 -1.82
C ARG A 32 18.41 -9.14 -2.77
N MET A 33 17.34 -9.95 -2.77
CA MET A 33 16.14 -9.71 -3.62
C MET A 33 15.08 -8.90 -2.89
N LEU A 34 15.07 -8.97 -1.56
CA LEU A 34 14.16 -8.21 -0.72
C LEU A 34 14.89 -6.92 -0.30
N GLU A 35 14.89 -5.91 -1.17
CA GLU A 35 15.13 -4.51 -0.79
C GLU A 35 13.96 -4.04 0.10
N MET A 36 13.73 -4.73 1.22
CA MET A 36 12.77 -4.27 2.20
C MET A 36 13.28 -2.95 2.75
N PRO A 37 12.44 -1.90 2.78
CA PRO A 37 12.81 -0.68 3.47
C PRO A 37 13.22 -1.06 4.89
N THR A 38 14.37 -0.55 5.31
CA THR A 38 14.88 -0.78 6.65
C THR A 38 13.82 -0.39 7.69
N PRO A 39 13.81 -0.98 8.90
CA PRO A 39 12.83 -0.63 9.93
C PRO A 39 12.74 0.88 10.21
N ASN A 40 13.83 1.61 9.99
CA ASN A 40 13.90 3.06 10.13
C ASN A 40 13.29 3.82 8.93
N GLU A 41 13.37 3.27 7.72
CA GLU A 41 12.68 3.78 6.52
C GLU A 41 11.18 3.50 6.58
N LEU A 42 10.77 2.35 7.13
CA LEU A 42 9.38 2.06 7.49
C LEU A 42 8.84 3.05 8.54
N ALA A 43 9.69 3.50 9.45
CA ALA A 43 9.35 4.45 10.51
C ALA A 43 9.47 5.93 10.09
N ALA A 44 9.90 6.22 8.86
CA ALA A 44 9.93 7.58 8.34
C ALA A 44 8.48 8.08 8.16
N GLY A 45 7.89 8.57 9.25
CA GLY A 45 6.55 9.12 9.27
C GLY A 45 6.38 10.15 8.16
N LEU A 46 5.24 10.09 7.47
CA LEU A 46 4.83 11.06 6.45
C LEU A 46 5.22 12.48 6.92
N ARG A 47 6.08 13.16 6.15
CA ARG A 47 6.50 14.53 6.46
C ARG A 47 5.28 15.44 6.33
N THR A 48 4.62 15.74 7.45
CA THR A 48 3.45 16.61 7.45
C THR A 48 3.85 18.08 7.57
N LYS A 49 3.35 18.94 6.68
CA LYS A 49 3.45 20.40 6.79
C LYS A 49 2.09 20.97 7.19
N LYS A 50 2.06 21.84 8.19
CA LYS A 50 0.84 22.55 8.60
C LYS A 50 0.57 23.69 7.63
N THR A 51 -0.57 23.63 6.94
CA THR A 51 -1.05 24.67 6.03
C THR A 51 -2.49 25.01 6.38
N SER A 52 -2.85 26.29 6.29
CA SER A 52 -4.24 26.72 6.41
C SER A 52 -4.91 26.66 5.04
N ILE A 53 -6.05 25.98 4.94
CA ILE A 53 -6.89 25.95 3.74
C ILE A 53 -8.29 26.41 4.11
N SER A 54 -8.89 27.25 3.27
CA SER A 54 -10.29 27.66 3.42
C SER A 54 -11.15 26.70 2.61
N LEU A 55 -12.10 26.04 3.28
CA LEU A 55 -13.10 25.16 2.66
C LEU A 55 -14.50 25.75 2.84
N THR A 56 -15.42 25.40 1.96
CA THR A 56 -16.83 25.80 2.11
C THR A 56 -17.48 25.07 3.28
N GLU A 57 -18.48 25.71 3.90
CA GLU A 57 -19.19 25.16 5.07
C GLU A 57 -19.84 23.81 4.75
N LEU A 58 -20.51 23.71 3.60
CA LEU A 58 -21.10 22.46 3.09
C LEU A 58 -20.07 21.32 3.03
N THR A 59 -18.85 21.61 2.57
CA THR A 59 -17.79 20.61 2.45
C THR A 59 -17.37 20.11 3.83
N ILE A 60 -17.20 21.02 4.79
CA ILE A 60 -16.83 20.67 6.16
C ILE A 60 -17.90 19.79 6.82
N GLU A 61 -19.18 20.10 6.61
CA GLU A 61 -20.28 19.27 7.13
C GLU A 61 -20.26 17.85 6.57
N LYS A 62 -20.07 17.70 5.25
CA LYS A 62 -19.95 16.38 4.62
C LYS A 62 -18.80 15.56 5.19
N PHE A 63 -17.65 16.19 5.43
CA PHE A 63 -16.51 15.52 6.06
C PHE A 63 -16.78 15.14 7.51
N LYS A 64 -17.50 15.97 8.28
CA LYS A 64 -17.90 15.63 9.66
C LYS A 64 -18.85 14.45 9.70
N ASP A 65 -19.79 14.37 8.76
CA ASP A 65 -20.74 13.24 8.70
C ASP A 65 -20.04 11.94 8.28
N ALA A 66 -19.11 12.01 7.32
CA ALA A 66 -18.28 10.86 6.94
C ALA A 66 -17.38 10.40 8.10
N ALA A 67 -16.77 11.34 8.81
CA ALA A 67 -15.93 11.09 9.98
C ALA A 67 -16.65 10.33 11.11
N LYS A 68 -17.93 10.66 11.34
CA LYS A 68 -18.76 9.96 12.35
C LYS A 68 -19.02 8.50 11.97
N LYS A 69 -19.19 8.20 10.67
CA LYS A 69 -19.45 6.83 10.20
C LYS A 69 -18.24 5.93 10.36
N GLU A 70 -17.06 6.48 10.04
CA GLU A 70 -15.79 5.74 10.04
C GLU A 70 -15.04 5.85 11.39
N ASN A 71 -15.59 6.59 12.36
CA ASN A 71 -14.98 6.85 13.68
C ASN A 71 -13.53 7.38 13.61
N VAL A 72 -13.29 8.33 12.69
CA VAL A 72 -11.99 8.99 12.49
C VAL A 72 -12.14 10.51 12.58
N PRO A 73 -11.09 11.26 12.94
CA PRO A 73 -11.14 12.72 12.90
C PRO A 73 -11.32 13.24 11.48
N TYR A 74 -12.23 14.19 11.26
CA TYR A 74 -12.53 14.72 9.91
C TYR A 74 -11.29 15.35 9.23
N GLN A 75 -10.34 15.87 10.00
CA GLN A 75 -9.08 16.40 9.47
C GLN A 75 -8.17 15.31 8.88
N GLN A 76 -8.35 14.05 9.27
CA GLN A 76 -7.65 12.92 8.67
C GLN A 76 -8.26 12.57 7.31
N LEU A 77 -9.59 12.58 7.18
CA LEU A 77 -10.26 12.38 5.88
C LEU A 77 -9.85 13.44 4.86
N ILE A 78 -9.81 14.71 5.27
CA ILE A 78 -9.35 15.79 4.39
C ILE A 78 -7.91 15.55 3.93
N ARG A 79 -7.04 15.07 4.83
CA ARG A 79 -5.65 14.75 4.49
C ARG A 79 -5.55 13.60 3.48
N GLU A 80 -6.31 12.52 3.68
CA GLU A 80 -6.32 11.38 2.75
C GLU A 80 -6.82 11.76 1.36
N VAL A 81 -7.89 12.56 1.27
CA VAL A 81 -8.40 13.01 -0.03
C VAL A 81 -7.37 13.87 -0.77
N LEU A 82 -6.73 14.81 -0.08
CA LEU A 82 -5.67 15.63 -0.66
C LEU A 82 -4.44 14.80 -1.04
N HIS A 83 -4.10 13.80 -0.24
CA HIS A 83 -2.98 12.91 -0.50
C HIS A 83 -3.23 12.05 -1.74
N TRP A 84 -4.42 11.46 -1.86
CA TRP A 84 -4.83 10.70 -3.03
C TRP A 84 -4.83 11.58 -4.29
N TYR A 85 -5.39 12.79 -4.20
CA TYR A 85 -5.38 13.73 -5.32
C TYR A 85 -3.94 14.06 -5.76
N ALA A 86 -3.05 14.33 -4.81
CA ALA A 86 -1.64 14.61 -5.11
C ALA A 86 -0.96 13.44 -5.82
N GLN A 87 -1.11 12.20 -5.33
CA GLN A 87 -0.51 11.01 -5.93
C GLN A 87 -0.99 10.77 -7.37
N ASN A 88 -2.29 10.95 -7.64
CA ASN A 88 -2.84 10.60 -8.95
C ASN A 88 -2.59 11.67 -10.02
N TYR A 89 -2.40 12.94 -9.61
CA TYR A 89 -2.36 14.05 -10.56
C TYR A 89 -1.02 14.79 -10.64
N LEU A 90 -0.11 14.64 -9.67
CA LEU A 90 1.21 15.29 -9.73
C LEU A 90 2.24 14.42 -10.48
N ASP A 91 2.19 13.11 -10.35
CA ASP A 91 3.10 12.20 -11.07
C ASP A 91 2.91 12.26 -12.60
N ASN A 92 1.72 12.64 -13.06
CA ASN A 92 1.40 12.82 -14.48
C ASN A 92 1.87 14.17 -15.07
N THR A 93 2.44 15.07 -14.27
CA THR A 93 2.85 16.42 -14.73
C THR A 93 4.37 16.59 -14.86
N SER A 94 5.17 15.57 -14.55
CA SER A 94 6.63 15.59 -14.75
C SER A 94 7.11 15.20 -16.15
N ASP A 95 6.19 14.91 -17.09
CA ASP A 95 6.49 14.58 -18.50
C ASP A 95 6.18 15.74 -19.48
N ALA A 96 5.96 16.96 -18.97
CA ALA A 96 5.57 18.12 -19.78
C ALA A 96 6.42 19.39 -19.51
N ALA A 97 7.74 19.23 -19.31
CA ALA A 97 8.69 20.33 -19.24
C ALA A 97 9.96 20.05 -20.05
#